data_AF-A0AAW1B9H9-F1
#
_entry.id   AF-A0AAW1B9H9-F1
#
_cell.length_a   1.000
_cell.length_b   1.000
_cell.length_c   1.000
_cell.angle_alpha   90.00
_cell.angle_beta   90.00
_cell.angle_gamma   90.00
#
_symmetry.space_group_name_H-M   'P 1'
#
loop_
_entity.id
_entity.type
_entity.pdbx_description
1 polymer ?
#
loop_
_entity_poly.entity_id
_entity_poly.type
_entity_poly.pdbx_seq_one_letter_code
_entity_poly.pdbx_strand_id
1 'polypeptide(L)'
;MAGVEGDDAGAVLDHIVTQFNTYEEYLDSQITTQDLFYLENEEMARQLVELGFRGSGEVLKREDFIARKIAAEASRISERQQQK
;
A
#
# COMPACT_ATOMS: atom_id res chain seq x y z
N MET A 1 13.60 -19.20 -19.60
CA MET A 1 14.12 -18.45 -18.44
C MET A 1 13.04 -17.45 -18.06
N ALA A 2 12.12 -17.82 -17.16
CA ALA A 2 11.04 -16.95 -16.70
C ALA A 2 10.62 -17.47 -15.32
N GLY A 3 11.10 -16.82 -14.28
CA GLY A 3 10.94 -17.28 -12.90
C GLY A 3 11.66 -16.38 -11.91
N VAL A 4 11.41 -15.07 -11.99
CA VAL A 4 11.85 -14.09 -10.97
C VAL A 4 10.88 -12.90 -10.92
N GLU A 5 9.56 -13.13 -10.86
CA GLU A 5 8.59 -12.01 -10.73
C GLU A 5 7.76 -12.09 -9.44
N GLY A 6 7.99 -13.09 -8.57
CA GLY A 6 7.23 -13.28 -7.32
C GLY A 6 7.81 -12.59 -6.08
N ASP A 7 9.14 -12.48 -5.99
CA ASP A 7 9.82 -12.02 -4.76
C ASP A 7 9.94 -10.49 -4.66
N ASP A 8 10.01 -9.78 -5.79
CA ASP A 8 10.18 -8.31 -5.81
C ASP A 8 8.89 -7.59 -5.36
N ALA A 9 7.72 -8.08 -5.81
CA ALA A 9 6.43 -7.53 -5.42
C ALA A 9 6.21 -7.60 -3.90
N GLY A 10 6.64 -8.69 -3.26
CA GLY A 10 6.57 -8.85 -1.81
C GLY A 10 7.38 -7.78 -1.06
N ALA A 11 8.60 -7.50 -1.51
CA ALA A 11 9.47 -6.49 -0.92
C ALA A 11 8.97 -5.06 -1.16
N VAL A 12 8.45 -4.77 -2.36
CA VAL A 12 7.81 -3.47 -2.67
C VAL A 12 6.60 -3.23 -1.76
N LEU A 13 5.80 -4.27 -1.53
CA LEU A 13 4.62 -4.19 -0.68
C LEU A 13 4.98 -4.02 0.80
N ASP A 14 6.05 -4.67 1.28
CA ASP A 14 6.60 -4.45 2.63
C ASP A 14 7.13 -3.02 2.81
N HIS A 15 7.80 -2.48 1.79
CA HIS A 15 8.23 -1.09 1.76
C HIS A 15 7.03 -0.12 1.81
N ILE A 16 5.94 -0.41 1.09
CA ILE A 16 4.71 0.40 1.13
C ILE A 16 4.09 0.40 2.54
N VAL A 17 3.90 -0.75 3.18
CA VAL A 17 3.28 -0.81 4.52
C VAL A 17 4.16 -0.24 5.64
N THR A 18 5.48 -0.14 5.40
CA THR A 18 6.41 0.52 6.32
C THR A 18 6.54 2.03 6.07
N GLN A 19 6.38 2.48 4.82
CA GLN A 19 6.35 3.91 4.48
C GLN A 19 5.05 4.59 4.89
N PHE A 20 3.91 3.93 4.69
CA PHE A 20 2.59 4.54 4.92
C PHE A 20 1.96 4.02 6.19
N ASN A 21 1.46 4.94 7.03
CA ASN A 21 0.89 4.54 8.30
C ASN A 21 -0.59 4.12 8.16
N THR A 22 -1.28 4.65 7.16
CA THR A 22 -2.65 4.30 6.85
C THR A 22 -2.80 3.97 5.37
N TYR A 23 -3.85 3.21 5.04
CA TYR A 23 -4.19 2.91 3.66
C TYR A 23 -4.57 4.19 2.88
N GLU A 24 -5.18 5.15 3.57
CA GLU A 24 -5.52 6.46 3.01
C GLU A 24 -4.28 7.24 2.60
N GLU A 25 -3.24 7.29 3.43
CA GLU A 25 -1.96 7.92 3.05
C GLU A 25 -1.31 7.27 1.84
N TYR A 26 -1.43 5.94 1.70
CA TYR A 26 -0.96 5.23 0.51
C TYR A 26 -1.74 5.63 -0.74
N LEU A 27 -3.07 5.76 -0.66
CA LEU A 27 -3.88 6.24 -1.78
C LEU A 27 -3.58 7.70 -2.12
N ASP A 28 -3.44 8.56 -1.11
CA ASP A 28 -3.11 9.98 -1.28
C ASP A 28 -1.73 10.18 -1.93
N SER A 29 -0.77 9.30 -1.65
CA SER A 29 0.55 9.33 -2.30
C SER A 29 0.51 9.12 -3.82
N GLN A 30 -0.57 8.50 -4.31
CA GLN A 30 -0.79 8.24 -5.73
C GLN A 30 -1.69 9.29 -6.40
N ILE A 31 -2.37 10.13 -5.60
CA ILE A 31 -3.19 11.22 -6.10
C ILE A 31 -2.26 12.36 -6.53
N THR A 32 -2.41 12.79 -7.78
CA THR A 32 -1.63 13.91 -8.32
C THR A 32 -2.40 15.23 -8.17
N THR A 33 -1.69 16.36 -8.22
CA THR A 33 -2.33 17.68 -8.24
C THR A 33 -3.32 17.84 -9.40
N GLN A 34 -3.07 17.14 -10.52
CA GLN A 34 -3.98 17.11 -11.66
C GLN A 34 -5.31 16.43 -11.31
N ASP A 35 -5.29 15.37 -10.49
CA ASP A 35 -6.51 14.70 -10.03
C ASP A 35 -7.35 15.63 -9.17
N LEU A 36 -6.71 16.35 -8.26
CA LEU A 36 -7.39 17.35 -7.43
C LEU A 36 -7.90 18.52 -8.27
N PHE A 37 -7.18 18.92 -9.33
CA PHE A 37 -7.62 19.97 -10.23
C PHE A 37 -8.87 19.59 -11.04
N TYR A 38 -9.00 18.33 -11.47
CA TYR A 38 -10.15 17.88 -12.27
C TYR A 38 -11.32 17.35 -11.43
N LEU A 39 -11.03 16.73 -10.28
CA LEU A 39 -12.04 16.11 -9.43
C LEU A 39 -12.50 17.04 -8.32
N GLU A 40 -11.65 17.98 -7.89
CA GLU A 40 -11.85 18.90 -6.75
C GLU A 40 -12.24 18.18 -5.44
N ASN A 41 -12.08 16.85 -5.41
CA ASN A 41 -12.53 15.98 -4.34
C ASN A 41 -11.51 14.85 -4.13
N GLU A 42 -10.83 14.91 -2.98
CA GLU A 42 -9.81 13.95 -2.56
C GLU A 42 -10.38 12.54 -2.37
N GLU A 43 -11.60 12.40 -1.83
CA GLU A 43 -12.26 11.10 -1.69
C GLU A 43 -12.55 10.46 -3.05
N MET A 44 -13.00 11.25 -4.02
CA MET A 44 -13.27 10.77 -5.37
C MET A 44 -11.97 10.32 -6.07
N ALA A 45 -10.88 11.08 -5.88
CA ALA A 45 -9.56 10.70 -6.39
C ALA A 45 -9.06 9.39 -5.76
N ARG A 46 -9.22 9.23 -4.44
CA ARG A 46 -8.87 7.99 -3.71
C ARG A 46 -9.62 6.78 -4.26
N GLN A 47 -10.92 6.90 -4.52
CA GLN A 47 -11.70 5.80 -5.08
C GLN A 47 -11.23 5.40 -6.49
N LEU A 48 -10.84 6.36 -7.32
CA LEU A 48 -10.33 6.07 -8.67
C LEU A 48 -8.98 5.34 -8.63
N VAL A 49 -8.10 5.73 -7.69
CA VAL A 49 -6.85 5.02 -7.43
C VAL A 49 -7.13 3.61 -6.92
N GLU A 50 -8.02 3.46 -5.94
CA GLU A 50 -8.41 2.15 -5.37
C GLU A 50 -9.06 1.21 -6.40
N LEU A 51 -9.77 1.76 -7.39
CA LEU A 51 -10.33 0.99 -8.50
C LEU A 51 -9.31 0.66 -9.60
N GLY A 52 -8.07 1.15 -9.50
CA GLY A 52 -7.02 0.97 -10.50
C GLY A 52 -7.19 1.82 -11.76
N PHE A 53 -8.13 2.78 -11.77
CA PHE A 53 -8.31 3.73 -12.88
C PHE A 53 -7.25 4.85 -12.86
N ARG A 54 -6.53 5.01 -11.75
CA ARG A 54 -5.52 6.05 -11.57
C ARG A 54 -4.28 5.51 -10.84
N GLY A 55 -3.09 6.01 -11.20
CA GLY A 55 -1.80 5.54 -10.66
C GLY A 55 -1.07 4.57 -11.59
N SER A 56 -0.24 3.67 -11.03
CA SER A 56 0.52 2.65 -11.77
C SER A 56 -0.34 1.50 -12.33
N GLY A 57 -1.66 1.54 -12.13
CA GLY A 57 -2.62 0.51 -12.55
C GLY A 57 -2.69 -0.70 -11.61
N GLU A 58 -1.65 -0.91 -10.80
CA GLU A 58 -1.60 -1.98 -9.80
C GLU A 58 -1.67 -1.37 -8.40
N VAL A 59 -2.90 -1.24 -7.87
CA VAL A 59 -3.13 -0.74 -6.52
C VAL A 59 -3.21 -1.91 -5.55
N LEU A 60 -2.57 -1.75 -4.38
CA LEU A 60 -2.71 -2.73 -3.32
C LEU A 60 -4.13 -2.66 -2.73
N LYS A 61 -4.81 -3.79 -2.57
CA LYS A 61 -6.11 -3.80 -1.90
C LYS A 61 -5.98 -3.44 -0.44
N ARG A 62 -7.01 -2.76 0.10
CA ARG A 62 -7.08 -2.41 1.52
C ARG A 62 -6.85 -3.60 2.43
N GLU A 63 -7.46 -4.74 2.13
CA GLU A 63 -7.34 -5.97 2.90
C GLU A 63 -5.88 -6.47 2.95
N ASP A 64 -5.18 -6.44 1.81
CA ASP A 64 -3.78 -6.87 1.70
C ASP A 64 -2.83 -5.90 2.42
N PHE A 65 -3.07 -4.60 2.33
CA PHE A 65 -2.31 -3.58 3.09
C PHE A 65 -2.43 -3.83 4.60
N ILE A 66 -3.65 -4.01 5.09
CA ILE A 66 -3.91 -4.24 6.51
C ILE A 66 -3.32 -5.58 6.96
N ALA A 67 -3.52 -6.66 6.19
CA ALA A 67 -2.99 -7.98 6.53
C ALA A 67 -1.46 -7.96 6.64
N ARG A 68 -0.77 -7.32 5.70
CA ARG A 68 0.70 -7.18 5.74
C ARG A 68 1.16 -6.32 6.91
N LYS A 69 0.48 -5.20 7.19
CA LYS A 69 0.82 -4.36 8.33
C LYS A 69 0.69 -5.12 9.65
N ILE A 70 -0.40 -5.86 9.84
CA ILE A 70 -0.60 -6.72 11.00
C ILE A 70 0.49 -7.80 11.08
N ALA A 71 0.83 -8.44 9.96
CA ALA A 71 1.89 -9.44 9.92
C ALA A 71 3.26 -8.85 10.30
N ALA A 72 3.60 -7.66 9.81
CA ALA A 72 4.82 -6.94 10.14
C ALA A 72 4.87 -6.55 11.63
N GLU A 73 3.75 -6.07 12.20
CA GLU A 73 3.65 -5.76 13.63
C GLU A 73 3.70 -7.02 14.51
N ALA A 74 3.02 -8.09 14.12
CA ALA A 74 3.03 -9.37 14.84
C ALA A 74 4.44 -9.99 14.88
N SER A 75 5.17 -9.93 13.76
CA SER A 75 6.56 -10.38 13.68
C SER A 75 7.44 -9.63 14.68
N ARG A 76 7.36 -8.28 14.72
CA ARG A 76 8.10 -7.43 15.68
C ARG A 76 7.77 -7.73 17.14
N ILE A 77 6.51 -8.04 17.46
CA ILE A 77 6.10 -8.38 18.82
C ILE A 77 6.64 -9.75 19.23
N SER A 78 6.62 -10.73 18.33
CA SER A 78 7.10 -12.09 18.60
C SER A 78 8.62 -12.13 18.87
N GLU A 79 9.42 -11.36 18.14
CA GLU A 79 10.87 -11.25 18.36
C GLU A 79 11.20 -10.67 19.74
N ARG A 80 10.44 -9.65 20.19
CA ARG A 80 10.61 -9.09 21.54
C ARG A 80 10.22 -10.06 22.66
N GLN A 81 9.25 -10.94 22.42
CA GLN A 81 8.80 -11.90 23.44
C GLN A 81 9.75 -13.08 23.59
N GLN A 82 10.45 -13.49 22.52
CA GLN A 82 11.43 -14.58 22.57
C GLN A 82 12.77 -14.19 23.22
N GLN A 83 13.01 -12.90 23.40
CA GLN A 83 14.27 -12.37 23.94
C GLN A 83 14.22 -12.07 25.46
N LYS A 84 13.17 -12.53 26.15
CA LYS A 84 13.01 -12.52 27.62
C LYS A 84 13.04 -13.93 28.18
#